data_AF-A0A1C4W3F5-F1
#
_entry.id   AF-A0A1C4W3F5-F1
#
_cell.length_a   1.000
_cell.length_b   1.000
_cell.length_c   1.000
_cell.angle_alpha   90.00
_cell.angle_beta   90.00
_cell.angle_gamma   90.00
#
_symmetry.space_group_name_H-M   'P 1'
#
loop_
_entity.id
_entity.type
_entity.pdbx_description
1 polymer ?
#
loop_
_entity_poly.entity_id
_entity_poly.type
_entity_poly.pdbx_seq_one_letter_code
_entity_poly.pdbx_strand_id
1 'polypeptide(L)'
;MSGAVRTGWAPSTGPAAPAPARRRRWLLVATAVWAVLLAVLAWTSVRDDAPTVREQRSLDQAGPVVDRAVGELARASGVAGLLELGPARVESGCRVTPFADGATLRREVGVLAAAGTERAVLSGIADRLPASWRAGVGPGLDGPELRADAGEFVAVEGRPTGDGRIRLTVDTGCRPVGSGYAPSPATDAGPETAALTAALRALGQPAGAAPELVTAPCPGGMLARTARFAASPGAAGSAGGLTPLAGNAPLLDNPPVYAYRAGPVTVLAELRPDAARLAATVGCPG
;
A
#
# COMPACT_ATOMS: atom_id res chain seq x y z
N MET A 1 -15.87 -65.73 78.01
CA MET A 1 -15.54 -66.70 76.95
C MET A 1 -16.27 -66.31 75.68
N SER A 2 -15.53 -66.21 74.59
CA SER A 2 -15.80 -65.40 73.40
C SER A 2 -16.87 -66.00 72.48
N GLY A 3 -17.85 -65.18 72.08
CA GLY A 3 -18.76 -65.47 70.98
C GLY A 3 -18.12 -65.08 69.65
N ALA A 4 -17.92 -66.06 68.76
CA ALA A 4 -17.29 -65.86 67.46
C ALA A 4 -18.20 -65.09 66.50
N VAL A 5 -17.65 -64.01 65.91
CA VAL A 5 -18.25 -63.23 64.82
C VAL A 5 -18.07 -64.02 63.51
N ARG A 6 -19.17 -64.35 62.82
CA ARG A 6 -19.13 -64.83 61.43
C ARG A 6 -18.94 -63.62 60.51
N THR A 7 -17.79 -63.55 59.84
CA THR A 7 -17.57 -62.61 58.73
C THR A 7 -18.28 -63.14 57.48
N GLY A 8 -19.29 -62.39 57.01
CA GLY A 8 -19.96 -62.67 55.75
C GLY A 8 -19.03 -62.36 54.56
N TRP A 9 -18.84 -63.33 53.68
CA TRP A 9 -18.10 -63.18 52.43
C TRP A 9 -19.01 -62.47 51.41
N ALA A 10 -18.58 -61.32 50.89
CA ALA A 10 -19.26 -60.64 49.78
C ALA A 10 -18.93 -61.36 48.45
N PRO A 11 -19.91 -61.69 47.59
CA PRO A 11 -19.63 -62.38 46.33
C PRO A 11 -18.86 -61.46 45.38
N SER A 12 -17.87 -62.04 44.70
CA SER A 12 -17.08 -61.37 43.66
C SER A 12 -17.98 -60.97 42.49
N THR A 13 -17.98 -59.68 42.16
CA THR A 13 -18.58 -59.18 40.93
C THR A 13 -17.77 -59.69 39.73
N GLY A 14 -18.37 -60.58 38.93
CA GLY A 14 -17.79 -61.05 37.68
C GLY A 14 -17.57 -59.92 36.65
N PRO A 15 -16.75 -60.15 35.61
CA PRO A 15 -16.41 -59.13 34.62
C PRO A 15 -17.66 -58.58 33.92
N ALA A 16 -17.73 -57.26 33.78
CA ALA A 16 -18.85 -56.55 33.18
C ALA A 16 -19.14 -57.02 31.74
N ALA A 17 -20.42 -57.20 31.40
CA ALA A 17 -20.86 -57.61 30.07
C ALA A 17 -20.47 -56.56 29.00
N PRO A 18 -20.09 -56.99 27.76
CA PRO A 18 -19.75 -56.08 26.69
C PRO A 18 -20.96 -55.25 26.26
N ALA A 19 -20.76 -53.94 26.08
CA ALA A 19 -21.81 -53.01 25.68
C ALA A 19 -22.49 -53.44 24.34
N PRO A 20 -23.82 -53.25 24.20
CA PRO A 20 -24.56 -53.70 23.03
C PRO A 20 -24.08 -53.00 21.75
N ALA A 21 -23.73 -53.79 20.72
CA ALA A 21 -23.12 -53.35 19.46
C ALA A 21 -23.89 -52.22 18.73
N ARG A 22 -25.21 -52.13 18.94
CA ARG A 22 -26.08 -51.11 18.35
C ARG A 22 -25.78 -49.70 18.89
N ARG A 23 -25.48 -49.57 20.19
CA ARG A 23 -25.06 -48.28 20.79
C ARG A 23 -23.72 -47.81 20.21
N ARG A 24 -22.79 -48.74 19.98
CA ARG A 24 -21.49 -48.43 19.37
C ARG A 24 -21.63 -47.92 17.93
N ARG A 25 -22.54 -48.51 17.13
CA ARG A 25 -22.81 -48.05 15.75
C ARG A 25 -23.40 -46.64 15.72
N TRP A 26 -24.36 -46.33 16.60
CA TRP A 26 -24.93 -44.99 16.68
C TRP A 26 -23.93 -43.92 17.12
N LEU A 27 -23.06 -44.25 18.07
CA LEU A 27 -21.97 -43.34 18.46
C LEU A 27 -21.01 -43.09 17.28
N LEU A 28 -20.62 -44.13 16.54
CA LEU A 28 -19.77 -43.96 15.36
C LEU A 28 -20.42 -43.08 14.28
N VAL A 29 -21.72 -43.28 14.03
CA VAL A 29 -22.47 -42.43 13.08
C VAL A 29 -22.52 -40.99 13.57
N ALA A 30 -22.84 -40.77 14.84
CA ALA A 30 -22.87 -39.42 15.42
C ALA A 30 -21.50 -38.73 15.32
N THR A 31 -20.41 -39.44 15.63
CA THR A 31 -19.04 -38.90 15.49
C THR A 31 -18.70 -38.60 14.04
N ALA A 32 -19.08 -39.47 13.08
CA ALA A 32 -18.82 -39.24 11.67
C ALA A 32 -19.59 -38.02 11.15
N VAL A 33 -20.88 -37.89 11.48
CA VAL A 33 -21.69 -36.72 11.13
C VAL A 33 -21.10 -35.45 11.72
N TRP A 34 -20.67 -35.50 12.99
CA TRP A 34 -20.04 -34.36 13.65
C TRP A 34 -18.71 -33.97 13.00
N ALA A 35 -17.85 -34.93 12.65
CA ALA A 35 -16.59 -34.68 11.97
C ALA A 35 -16.83 -34.05 10.58
N VAL A 36 -17.81 -34.53 9.83
CA VAL A 36 -18.21 -33.94 8.54
C VAL A 36 -18.72 -32.52 8.73
N LEU A 37 -19.58 -32.28 9.72
CA LEU A 37 -20.10 -30.94 10.03
C LEU A 37 -18.97 -29.97 10.37
N LEU A 38 -18.01 -30.38 11.21
CA LEU A 38 -16.84 -29.56 11.55
C LEU A 38 -15.96 -29.31 10.32
N ALA A 39 -15.74 -30.30 9.46
CA ALA A 39 -14.96 -30.13 8.25
C ALA A 39 -15.62 -29.16 7.27
N VAL A 40 -16.95 -29.24 7.11
CA VAL A 40 -17.73 -28.31 6.28
C VAL A 40 -17.65 -26.89 6.85
N LEU A 41 -17.88 -26.72 8.16
CA LEU A 41 -17.80 -25.40 8.82
C LEU A 41 -16.40 -24.80 8.72
N ALA A 42 -15.36 -25.60 8.92
CA ALA A 42 -13.98 -25.16 8.77
C ALA A 42 -13.68 -24.75 7.32
N TRP A 43 -14.17 -25.52 6.34
CA TRP A 43 -14.02 -25.21 4.93
C TRP A 43 -14.72 -23.91 4.53
N THR A 44 -15.96 -23.70 4.97
CA THR A 44 -16.72 -22.47 4.71
C THR A 44 -16.05 -21.28 5.39
N SER A 45 -15.63 -21.42 6.65
CA SER A 45 -14.93 -20.35 7.37
C SER A 45 -13.64 -19.94 6.66
N VAL A 46 -12.80 -20.90 6.26
CA VAL A 46 -11.54 -20.62 5.55
C VAL A 46 -11.76 -19.95 4.18
N ARG A 47 -12.89 -20.22 3.51
CA ARG A 47 -13.20 -19.62 2.20
C ARG A 47 -13.90 -18.28 2.26
N ASP A 48 -14.83 -18.12 3.20
CA ASP A 48 -15.81 -17.05 3.16
C ASP A 48 -15.53 -15.98 4.24
N ASP A 49 -14.79 -16.29 5.31
CA ASP A 49 -14.47 -15.30 6.35
C ASP A 49 -13.34 -14.37 5.90
N ALA A 50 -13.54 -13.06 6.13
CA ALA A 50 -12.53 -12.06 5.85
C ALA A 50 -11.30 -12.26 6.77
N PRO A 51 -10.08 -12.05 6.25
CA PRO A 51 -8.85 -12.23 7.02
C PRO A 51 -8.82 -11.25 8.18
N THR A 52 -8.63 -11.79 9.38
CA THR A 52 -8.66 -11.02 10.64
C THR A 52 -7.28 -10.53 11.06
N VAL A 53 -6.22 -10.97 10.36
CA VAL A 53 -4.82 -10.60 10.63
C VAL A 53 -4.05 -10.34 9.32
N ARG A 54 -2.97 -9.55 9.41
CA ARG A 54 -2.15 -9.15 8.23
C ARG A 54 -1.57 -10.35 7.50
N GLU A 55 -1.20 -11.36 8.27
CA GLU A 55 -0.52 -12.58 7.89
C GLU A 55 -1.41 -13.51 7.05
N GLN A 56 -2.71 -13.25 6.99
CA GLN A 56 -3.67 -14.02 6.18
C GLN A 56 -3.91 -13.44 4.78
N ARG A 57 -3.33 -12.28 4.44
CA ARG A 57 -3.42 -11.69 3.10
C ARG A 57 -2.07 -11.57 2.42
N SER A 58 -1.99 -12.11 1.21
CA SER A 58 -0.82 -12.02 0.36
C SER A 58 -0.73 -10.68 -0.38
N LEU A 59 0.44 -10.42 -0.98
CA LEU A 59 0.68 -9.18 -1.73
C LEU A 59 -0.24 -9.01 -2.95
N ASP A 60 -0.60 -10.09 -3.65
CA ASP A 60 -1.54 -10.04 -4.77
C ASP A 60 -2.94 -9.55 -4.34
N GLN A 61 -3.35 -9.87 -3.11
CA GLN A 61 -4.64 -9.44 -2.56
C GLN A 61 -4.57 -8.01 -1.98
N ALA A 62 -3.42 -7.62 -1.42
CA ALA A 62 -3.23 -6.28 -0.84
C ALA A 62 -2.96 -5.21 -1.91
N GLY A 63 -2.37 -5.59 -3.05
CA GLY A 63 -1.99 -4.69 -4.14
C GLY A 63 -3.11 -3.75 -4.62
N PRO A 64 -4.31 -4.27 -4.97
CA PRO A 64 -5.42 -3.42 -5.39
C PRO A 64 -5.87 -2.39 -4.34
N VAL A 65 -5.70 -2.71 -3.05
CA VAL A 65 -5.99 -1.77 -1.95
C VAL A 65 -4.95 -0.65 -1.92
N VAL A 66 -3.67 -0.98 -2.07
CA VAL A 66 -2.58 0.00 -2.18
C VAL A 66 -2.80 0.92 -3.37
N ASP A 67 -3.15 0.37 -4.54
CA ASP A 67 -3.36 1.16 -5.76
C ASP A 67 -4.54 2.13 -5.61
N ARG A 68 -5.65 1.67 -5.03
CA ARG A 68 -6.79 2.55 -4.70
C ARG A 68 -6.40 3.61 -3.68
N ALA A 69 -5.60 3.26 -2.68
CA ALA A 69 -5.16 4.20 -1.67
C ALA A 69 -4.29 5.32 -2.26
N VAL A 70 -3.39 4.99 -3.20
CA VAL A 70 -2.61 5.97 -3.96
C VAL A 70 -3.52 6.89 -4.77
N GLY A 71 -4.58 6.36 -5.40
CA GLY A 71 -5.57 7.15 -6.12
C GLY A 71 -6.38 8.12 -5.23
N GLU A 72 -6.79 7.66 -4.04
CA GLU A 72 -7.45 8.51 -3.04
C GLU A 72 -6.51 9.62 -2.53
N LEU A 73 -5.24 9.31 -2.29
CA LEU A 73 -4.24 10.31 -1.90
C LEU A 73 -3.97 11.31 -3.04
N ALA A 74 -3.91 10.84 -4.28
CA ALA A 74 -3.77 11.70 -5.45
C ALA A 74 -4.95 12.67 -5.59
N ARG A 75 -6.19 12.18 -5.40
CA ARG A 75 -7.40 13.02 -5.36
C ARG A 75 -7.37 14.00 -4.19
N ALA A 76 -7.05 13.53 -2.98
CA ALA A 76 -7.00 14.36 -1.77
C ALA A 76 -5.91 15.44 -1.82
N SER A 77 -4.83 15.20 -2.56
CA SER A 77 -3.77 16.21 -2.81
C SER A 77 -4.24 17.32 -3.76
N GLY A 78 -5.23 17.03 -4.61
CA GLY A 78 -5.74 17.92 -5.63
C GLY A 78 -4.76 18.10 -6.81
N VAL A 79 -5.28 18.53 -7.95
CA VAL A 79 -4.50 18.65 -9.20
C VAL A 79 -3.30 19.59 -9.05
N ALA A 80 -3.45 20.67 -8.27
CA ALA A 80 -2.37 21.66 -8.07
C ALA A 80 -1.32 21.21 -7.02
N GLY A 81 -1.68 20.30 -6.12
CA GLY A 81 -0.78 19.83 -5.05
C GLY A 81 0.01 18.58 -5.45
N LEU A 82 -0.50 17.76 -6.36
CA LEU A 82 0.15 16.50 -6.74
C LEU A 82 1.38 16.74 -7.63
N LEU A 83 2.55 16.30 -7.17
CA LEU A 83 3.82 16.41 -7.89
C LEU A 83 4.18 15.12 -8.64
N GLU A 84 4.11 13.96 -7.98
CA GLU A 84 4.47 12.68 -8.58
C GLU A 84 3.76 11.48 -7.95
N LEU A 85 3.54 10.44 -8.74
CA LEU A 85 3.27 9.08 -8.27
C LEU A 85 4.56 8.27 -8.29
N GLY A 86 4.85 7.61 -7.17
CA GLY A 86 5.94 6.65 -7.00
C GLY A 86 5.61 5.29 -7.62
N PRO A 87 6.59 4.61 -8.25
CA PRO A 87 6.41 3.25 -8.72
C PRO A 87 6.20 2.32 -7.51
N ALA A 88 5.60 1.16 -7.78
CA ALA A 88 5.51 0.12 -6.77
C ALA A 88 6.88 -0.47 -6.46
N ARG A 89 7.19 -0.55 -5.16
CA ARG A 89 8.41 -1.16 -4.63
C ARG A 89 8.00 -2.39 -3.85
N VAL A 90 8.46 -3.56 -4.30
CA VAL A 90 8.30 -4.81 -3.55
C VAL A 90 9.65 -5.15 -2.92
N GLU A 91 9.73 -5.10 -1.60
CA GLU A 91 10.95 -5.42 -0.85
C GLU A 91 10.79 -6.80 -0.21
N SER A 92 11.55 -7.77 -0.72
CA SER A 92 11.60 -9.12 -0.15
C SER A 92 12.53 -9.21 1.06
N GLY A 93 12.30 -10.20 1.91
CA GLY A 93 13.23 -10.55 3.00
C GLY A 93 12.78 -10.12 4.38
N CYS A 94 11.55 -9.60 4.50
CA CYS A 94 10.88 -9.54 5.79
C CYS A 94 10.37 -10.94 6.17
N ARG A 95 10.13 -11.20 7.47
CA ARG A 95 9.59 -12.47 7.96
C ARG A 95 8.18 -12.28 8.50
N VAL A 96 7.23 -13.03 7.96
CA VAL A 96 5.84 -13.09 8.44
C VAL A 96 5.77 -13.97 9.69
N THR A 97 6.47 -15.11 9.65
CA THR A 97 6.69 -15.99 10.80
C THR A 97 8.14 -16.46 10.79
N PRO A 98 8.65 -17.11 11.86
CA PRO A 98 10.00 -17.68 11.86
C PRO A 98 10.29 -18.65 10.71
N PHE A 99 9.25 -19.24 10.10
CA PHE A 99 9.34 -20.24 9.03
C PHE A 99 8.77 -19.76 7.68
N ALA A 100 8.28 -18.53 7.60
CA ALA A 100 7.65 -18.00 6.39
C ALA A 100 8.20 -16.63 6.04
N ASP A 101 8.87 -16.56 4.90
CA ASP A 101 9.31 -15.31 4.30
C ASP A 101 8.13 -14.50 3.77
N GLY A 102 8.34 -13.19 3.71
CA GLY A 102 7.39 -12.25 3.15
C GLY A 102 8.07 -11.16 2.36
N ALA A 103 7.22 -10.27 1.86
CA ALA A 103 7.64 -9.04 1.24
C ALA A 103 6.71 -7.90 1.67
N THR A 104 7.22 -6.67 1.57
CA THR A 104 6.43 -5.45 1.73
C THR A 104 6.17 -4.86 0.35
N LEU A 105 4.98 -4.33 0.13
CA LEU A 105 4.66 -3.50 -1.02
C LEU A 105 4.51 -2.06 -0.54
N ARG A 106 5.29 -1.16 -1.15
CA ARG A 106 5.27 0.27 -0.87
C ARG A 106 4.99 1.06 -2.14
N ARG A 107 4.16 2.08 -2.03
CA ARG A 107 3.97 3.13 -3.04
C ARG A 107 4.06 4.51 -2.40
N GLU A 108 4.46 5.50 -3.19
CA GLU A 108 4.65 6.86 -2.72
C GLU A 108 3.83 7.86 -3.54
N VAL A 109 3.43 8.97 -2.92
CA VAL A 109 2.84 10.14 -3.56
C VAL A 109 3.58 11.37 -3.10
N GLY A 110 4.15 12.11 -4.04
CA GLY A 110 4.82 13.39 -3.79
C GLY A 110 3.83 14.54 -3.89
N VAL A 111 3.79 15.39 -2.86
CA VAL A 111 2.85 16.53 -2.78
C VAL A 111 3.62 17.82 -2.51
N LEU A 112 3.19 18.90 -3.15
CA LEU A 112 3.68 20.25 -2.94
C LEU A 112 3.33 20.74 -1.53
N ALA A 113 4.31 21.25 -0.81
CA ALA A 113 4.10 21.94 0.45
C ALA A 113 5.12 23.06 0.61
N ALA A 114 4.68 24.31 0.45
CA ALA A 114 5.55 25.46 0.71
C ALA A 114 6.09 25.40 2.14
N ALA A 115 7.33 25.85 2.33
CA ALA A 115 7.98 25.82 3.64
C ALA A 115 7.11 26.48 4.72
N GLY A 116 6.91 25.80 5.84
CA GLY A 116 6.07 26.26 6.95
C GLY A 116 4.57 25.99 6.80
N THR A 117 4.12 25.43 5.67
CA THR A 117 2.70 25.09 5.43
C THR A 117 2.40 23.59 5.57
N GLU A 118 3.41 22.79 5.91
CA GLU A 118 3.36 21.33 5.79
C GLU A 118 2.26 20.72 6.66
N ARG A 119 2.10 21.20 7.90
CA ARG A 119 1.00 20.76 8.78
C ARG A 119 -0.37 21.07 8.16
N ALA A 120 -0.56 22.25 7.60
CA ALA A 120 -1.83 22.66 7.01
C ALA A 120 -2.15 21.83 5.76
N VAL A 121 -1.14 21.55 4.92
CA VAL A 121 -1.29 20.67 3.75
C VAL A 121 -1.65 19.24 4.19
N LEU A 122 -0.94 18.67 5.16
CA LEU A 122 -1.25 17.34 5.70
C LEU A 122 -2.67 17.30 6.28
N SER A 123 -3.09 18.30 7.06
CA SER A 123 -4.43 18.35 7.64
C SER A 123 -5.50 18.44 6.55
N GLY A 124 -5.31 19.29 5.55
CA GLY A 124 -6.25 19.40 4.44
C GLY A 124 -6.35 18.11 3.60
N ILE A 125 -5.26 17.34 3.48
CA ILE A 125 -5.29 16.00 2.88
C ILE A 125 -6.09 15.05 3.76
N ALA A 126 -5.79 14.99 5.06
CA ALA A 126 -6.50 14.13 6.02
C ALA A 126 -8.02 14.38 6.00
N ASP A 127 -8.45 15.64 5.96
CA ASP A 127 -9.86 16.04 5.93
C ASP A 127 -10.60 15.59 4.65
N ARG A 128 -9.86 15.37 3.54
CA ARG A 128 -10.42 14.93 2.25
C ARG A 128 -10.33 13.42 2.03
N LEU A 129 -9.63 12.70 2.91
CA LEU A 129 -9.56 11.24 2.86
C LEU A 129 -10.87 10.60 3.35
N PRO A 130 -11.15 9.34 2.97
CA PRO A 130 -12.34 8.65 3.46
C PRO A 130 -12.38 8.60 4.99
N ALA A 131 -13.54 8.89 5.59
CA ALA A 131 -13.69 8.88 7.06
C ALA A 131 -13.35 7.53 7.70
N SER A 132 -13.58 6.42 6.98
CA SER A 132 -13.21 5.07 7.42
C SER A 132 -11.71 4.89 7.64
N TRP A 133 -10.87 5.72 7.00
CA TRP A 133 -9.43 5.65 7.17
C TRP A 133 -8.93 6.23 8.48
N ARG A 134 -9.78 7.00 9.17
CA ARG A 134 -9.47 7.65 10.46
C ARG A 134 -8.16 8.43 10.37
N ALA A 135 -7.99 9.17 9.26
CA ALA A 135 -6.79 9.95 9.01
C ALA A 135 -6.64 11.06 10.05
N GLY A 136 -5.41 11.28 10.52
CA GLY A 136 -5.10 12.33 11.49
C GLY A 136 -3.67 12.82 11.34
N VAL A 137 -3.44 14.06 11.78
CA VAL A 137 -2.11 14.69 11.78
C VAL A 137 -1.68 14.95 13.22
N GLY A 138 -0.54 14.37 13.58
CA GLY A 138 0.06 14.50 14.91
C GLY A 138 1.48 15.08 14.86
N PRO A 139 2.13 15.22 16.02
CA PRO A 139 3.57 15.41 16.07
C PRO A 139 4.30 14.12 15.63
N GLY A 140 5.31 14.26 14.79
CA GLY A 140 6.28 13.23 14.43
C GLY A 140 7.70 13.64 14.83
N LEU A 141 8.67 12.77 14.56
CA LEU A 141 10.08 13.00 14.94
C LEU A 141 10.68 14.24 14.27
N ASP A 142 10.39 14.43 12.98
CA ASP A 142 10.98 15.48 12.14
C ASP A 142 9.96 16.54 11.69
N GLY A 143 8.85 16.68 12.41
CA GLY A 143 7.79 17.64 12.09
C GLY A 143 6.37 17.05 12.16
N PRO A 144 5.37 17.68 11.53
CA PRO A 144 4.01 17.14 11.49
C PRO A 144 3.98 15.82 10.71
N GLU A 145 3.15 14.88 11.16
CA GLU A 145 3.04 13.56 10.54
C GLU A 145 1.59 13.16 10.39
N LEU A 146 1.21 12.76 9.18
CA LEU A 146 -0.09 12.17 8.88
C LEU A 146 -0.02 10.65 9.08
N ARG A 147 -1.05 10.08 9.72
CA ARG A 147 -1.29 8.64 9.79
C ARG A 147 -2.73 8.33 9.40
N ALA A 148 -2.93 7.27 8.63
CA ALA A 148 -4.24 6.73 8.32
C ALA A 148 -4.16 5.22 8.05
N ASP A 149 -5.31 4.55 8.09
CA ASP A 149 -5.46 3.12 7.77
C ASP A 149 -6.37 2.99 6.55
N ALA A 150 -5.82 2.63 5.40
CA ALA A 150 -6.61 2.50 4.17
C ALA A 150 -7.53 1.25 4.17
N GLY A 151 -7.62 0.54 5.30
CA GLY A 151 -8.30 -0.73 5.44
C GLY A 151 -7.38 -1.87 5.03
N GLU A 152 -7.79 -3.09 5.37
CA GLU A 152 -7.04 -4.32 5.02
C GLU A 152 -5.58 -4.27 5.49
N PHE A 153 -5.34 -3.53 6.58
CA PHE A 153 -4.05 -3.29 7.19
C PHE A 153 -3.02 -2.61 6.28
N VAL A 154 -3.48 -1.78 5.34
CA VAL A 154 -2.62 -0.92 4.53
C VAL A 154 -2.44 0.41 5.24
N ALA A 155 -1.21 0.68 5.69
CA ALA A 155 -0.87 1.91 6.40
C ALA A 155 -0.62 3.05 5.40
N VAL A 156 -1.08 4.24 5.77
CA VAL A 156 -0.73 5.49 5.09
C VAL A 156 -0.01 6.39 6.08
N GLU A 157 1.18 6.83 5.69
CA GLU A 157 1.98 7.78 6.44
C GLU A 157 2.29 9.00 5.56
N GLY A 158 2.39 10.19 6.16
CA GLY A 158 2.75 11.40 5.42
C GLY A 158 3.71 12.26 6.21
N ARG A 159 4.85 12.62 5.62
CA ARG A 159 5.89 13.43 6.27
C ARG A 159 6.49 14.47 5.33
N PRO A 160 6.89 15.64 5.84
CA PRO A 160 7.73 16.59 5.10
C PRO A 160 9.07 15.96 4.69
N THR A 161 9.59 16.35 3.53
CA THR A 161 10.94 15.96 3.08
C THR A 161 11.97 17.10 3.21
N GLY A 162 11.53 18.29 3.64
CA GLY A 162 12.39 19.46 3.87
C GLY A 162 12.72 20.28 2.61
N ASP A 163 12.35 19.79 1.43
CA ASP A 163 12.62 20.43 0.12
C ASP A 163 11.36 21.02 -0.52
N GLY A 164 10.43 21.52 0.31
CA GLY A 164 9.15 22.07 -0.15
C GLY A 164 8.14 21.01 -0.58
N ARG A 165 8.31 19.78 -0.09
CA ARG A 165 7.45 18.64 -0.43
C ARG A 165 7.06 17.85 0.80
N ILE A 166 5.95 17.15 0.65
CA ILE A 166 5.49 16.08 1.52
C ILE A 166 5.58 14.79 0.72
N ARG A 167 6.09 13.74 1.37
CA ARG A 167 6.00 12.38 0.89
C ARG A 167 4.91 11.65 1.66
N LEU A 168 3.91 11.17 0.94
CA LEU A 168 2.92 10.23 1.44
C LEU A 168 3.35 8.83 1.02
N THR A 169 3.33 7.89 1.95
CA THR A 169 3.72 6.51 1.75
C THR A 169 2.55 5.60 2.07
N VAL A 170 2.26 4.67 1.17
CA VAL A 170 1.29 3.60 1.35
C VAL A 170 2.06 2.29 1.47
N ASP A 171 1.88 1.58 2.58
CA ASP A 171 2.69 0.40 2.92
C ASP A 171 1.79 -0.75 3.40
N THR A 172 2.02 -1.95 2.87
CA THR A 172 1.27 -3.14 3.27
C THR A 172 1.71 -3.74 4.60
N GLY A 173 2.88 -3.36 5.12
CA GLY A 173 3.64 -4.16 6.06
C GLY A 173 4.15 -5.46 5.44
N CYS A 174 4.78 -6.30 6.26
CA CYS A 174 5.27 -7.61 5.82
C CYS A 174 4.12 -8.59 5.59
N ARG A 175 4.09 -9.22 4.41
CA ARG A 175 3.02 -10.15 4.01
C ARG A 175 3.54 -11.36 3.24
N PRO A 176 2.79 -12.48 3.24
CA PRO A 176 3.05 -13.57 2.31
C PRO A 176 3.09 -13.06 0.87
N VAL A 177 4.02 -13.56 0.06
CA VAL A 177 4.16 -13.08 -1.33
C VAL A 177 2.99 -13.51 -2.21
N GLY A 178 2.44 -14.72 -1.99
CA GLY A 178 1.37 -15.27 -2.83
C GLY A 178 1.84 -15.44 -4.28
N SER A 179 1.03 -15.01 -5.24
CA SER A 179 1.45 -14.94 -6.65
C SER A 179 2.33 -13.73 -6.97
N GLY A 180 2.62 -12.88 -5.98
CA GLY A 180 3.31 -11.61 -6.13
C GLY A 180 2.38 -10.50 -6.61
N TYR A 181 2.82 -9.26 -6.41
CA TYR A 181 2.14 -8.08 -6.93
C TYR A 181 2.68 -7.72 -8.31
N ALA A 182 1.75 -7.51 -9.25
CA ALA A 182 2.05 -6.95 -10.57
C ALA A 182 1.20 -5.68 -10.77
N PRO A 183 1.83 -4.49 -10.92
CA PRO A 183 1.07 -3.28 -11.21
C PRO A 183 0.40 -3.38 -12.58
N SER A 184 -0.77 -2.75 -12.71
CA SER A 184 -1.45 -2.67 -14.01
C SER A 184 -0.59 -1.86 -14.99
N PRO A 185 -0.26 -2.40 -16.18
CA PRO A 185 0.56 -1.68 -17.14
C PRO A 185 -0.19 -0.47 -17.69
N ALA A 186 0.50 0.66 -17.83
CA ALA A 186 0.02 1.77 -18.63
C ALA A 186 0.34 1.51 -20.10
N THR A 187 -0.66 1.45 -20.96
CA THR A 187 -0.48 1.06 -22.37
C THR A 187 -0.37 2.23 -23.35
N ASP A 188 -0.88 3.40 -22.99
CA ASP A 188 -0.97 4.54 -23.92
C ASP A 188 -0.13 5.71 -23.44
N ALA A 189 0.52 6.45 -24.34
CA ALA A 189 1.14 7.72 -24.00
C ALA A 189 0.07 8.80 -23.76
N GLY A 190 0.25 9.62 -22.73
CA GLY A 190 -0.67 10.69 -22.36
C GLY A 190 -0.03 12.08 -22.41
N PRO A 191 -0.75 13.15 -22.02
CA PRO A 191 -0.21 14.51 -21.94
C PRO A 191 1.00 14.60 -20.99
N GLU A 192 1.10 13.74 -19.98
CA GLU A 192 2.26 13.62 -19.12
C GLU A 192 3.54 13.25 -19.90
N THR A 193 3.43 12.36 -20.89
CA THR A 193 4.56 11.95 -21.73
C THR A 193 5.05 13.11 -22.58
N ALA A 194 4.12 13.87 -23.18
CA ALA A 194 4.47 15.05 -23.99
C ALA A 194 5.15 16.15 -23.16
N ALA A 195 4.63 16.43 -21.96
CA ALA A 195 5.22 17.40 -21.04
C ALA A 195 6.63 16.96 -20.58
N LEU A 196 6.80 15.67 -20.26
CA LEU A 196 8.10 15.10 -19.92
C LEU A 196 9.10 15.24 -21.08
N THR A 197 8.70 14.92 -22.32
CA THR A 197 9.56 15.09 -23.50
C THR A 197 9.95 16.55 -23.71
N ALA A 198 9.04 17.51 -23.49
CA ALA A 198 9.36 18.93 -23.58
C ALA A 198 10.38 19.35 -22.51
N ALA A 199 10.21 18.90 -21.27
CA ALA A 199 11.15 19.18 -20.17
C ALA A 199 12.53 18.57 -20.43
N LEU A 200 12.58 17.31 -20.90
CA LEU A 200 13.82 16.63 -21.29
C LEU A 200 14.55 17.40 -22.39
N ARG A 201 13.84 17.84 -23.43
CA ARG A 201 14.41 18.64 -24.51
C ARG A 201 14.98 19.97 -24.00
N ALA A 202 14.27 20.64 -23.10
CA ALA A 202 14.71 21.89 -22.50
C ALA A 202 15.97 21.73 -21.63
N LEU A 203 16.17 20.55 -21.03
CA LEU A 203 17.39 20.17 -20.32
C LEU A 203 18.47 19.56 -21.23
N GLY A 204 18.28 19.59 -22.55
CA GLY A 204 19.24 19.03 -23.52
C GLY A 204 19.36 17.50 -23.49
N GLN A 205 18.39 16.77 -22.93
CA GLN A 205 18.41 15.32 -22.88
C GLN A 205 18.01 14.69 -24.23
N PRO A 206 18.70 13.61 -24.65
CA PRO A 206 18.31 12.86 -25.85
C PRO A 206 16.99 12.12 -25.63
N ALA A 207 16.11 12.14 -26.63
CA ALA A 207 14.76 11.57 -26.58
C ALA A 207 14.70 10.03 -26.72
N GLY A 208 15.76 9.30 -26.34
CA GLY A 208 15.95 7.90 -26.74
C GLY A 208 15.36 6.83 -25.83
N ALA A 209 15.23 7.09 -24.53
CA ALA A 209 14.72 6.10 -23.58
C ALA A 209 13.23 6.33 -23.27
N ALA A 210 12.45 5.26 -23.35
CA ALA A 210 11.04 5.29 -23.01
C ALA A 210 10.86 5.61 -21.52
N PRO A 211 9.95 6.52 -21.15
CA PRO A 211 9.71 6.85 -19.75
C PRO A 211 9.02 5.70 -19.03
N GLU A 212 9.29 5.58 -17.74
CA GLU A 212 8.54 4.69 -16.85
C GLU A 212 7.17 5.33 -16.59
N LEU A 213 6.09 4.61 -16.93
CA LEU A 213 4.72 5.06 -16.67
C LEU A 213 4.21 4.44 -15.38
N VAL A 214 3.74 5.30 -14.47
CA VAL A 214 3.16 4.93 -13.18
C VAL A 214 1.73 5.40 -13.12
N THR A 215 0.81 4.54 -12.72
CA THR A 215 -0.62 4.86 -12.66
C THR A 215 -1.23 4.55 -11.30
N ALA A 216 -2.35 5.21 -11.00
CA ALA A 216 -3.20 4.87 -9.87
C ALA A 216 -4.67 5.10 -10.24
N PRO A 217 -5.59 4.17 -9.89
CA PRO A 217 -7.01 4.31 -10.14
C PRO A 217 -7.61 5.43 -9.28
N CYS A 218 -8.16 6.45 -9.92
CA CYS A 218 -8.87 7.52 -9.23
C CYS A 218 -10.25 7.05 -8.76
N PRO A 219 -10.74 7.62 -7.66
CA PRO A 219 -12.17 7.54 -7.33
C PRO A 219 -12.99 8.06 -8.52
N GLY A 220 -13.98 7.29 -8.97
CA GLY A 220 -14.79 7.63 -10.16
C GLY A 220 -14.30 7.02 -11.48
N GLY A 221 -13.19 6.25 -11.49
CA GLY A 221 -12.83 5.37 -12.61
C GLY A 221 -11.80 5.91 -13.61
N MET A 222 -11.38 7.18 -13.49
CA MET A 222 -10.25 7.72 -14.25
C MET A 222 -8.90 7.26 -13.65
N LEU A 223 -7.79 7.58 -14.30
CA LEU A 223 -6.44 7.27 -13.81
C LEU A 223 -5.66 8.55 -13.50
N ALA A 224 -4.99 8.59 -12.35
CA ALA A 224 -3.85 9.47 -12.14
C ALA A 224 -2.61 8.80 -12.75
N ARG A 225 -1.76 9.60 -13.39
CA ARG A 225 -0.69 9.11 -14.26
C ARG A 225 0.56 9.95 -14.07
N THR A 226 1.71 9.29 -13.95
CA THR A 226 3.02 9.94 -13.92
C THR A 226 3.94 9.27 -14.93
N ALA A 227 4.53 10.05 -15.84
CA ALA A 227 5.65 9.63 -16.65
C ALA A 227 6.95 10.05 -15.95
N ARG A 228 7.87 9.11 -15.75
CA ARG A 228 9.13 9.30 -15.02
C ARG A 228 10.33 9.03 -15.92
N PHE A 229 11.39 9.79 -15.70
CA PHE A 229 12.66 9.59 -16.37
C PHE A 229 13.81 9.83 -15.39
N ALA A 230 14.79 8.93 -15.37
CA ALA A 230 16.05 9.12 -14.68
C ALA A 230 17.15 9.30 -15.72
N ALA A 231 17.77 10.47 -15.75
CA ALA A 231 18.89 10.77 -16.63
C ALA A 231 20.20 10.24 -16.04
N SER A 232 21.10 9.80 -16.92
CA SER A 232 22.44 9.34 -16.55
C SER A 232 23.31 10.48 -15.97
N PRO A 233 24.33 10.16 -15.16
CA PRO A 233 25.27 11.13 -14.63
C PRO A 233 25.96 11.98 -15.71
N GLY A 234 26.19 13.26 -15.41
CA GLY A 234 26.83 14.23 -16.32
C GLY A 234 25.88 14.94 -17.28
N ALA A 235 24.59 14.59 -17.26
CA ALA A 235 23.57 15.22 -18.09
C ALA A 235 22.74 16.28 -17.32
N ALA A 236 23.14 16.68 -16.11
CA ALA A 236 22.37 17.62 -15.31
C ALA A 236 22.31 19.02 -15.96
N GLY A 237 21.24 19.28 -16.71
CA GLY A 237 20.89 20.62 -17.15
C GLY A 237 20.54 21.50 -15.94
N SER A 238 20.78 22.80 -16.05
CA SER A 238 20.35 23.75 -15.02
C SER A 238 18.84 23.98 -15.11
N ALA A 239 18.22 24.36 -13.98
CA ALA A 239 16.80 24.71 -13.92
C ALA A 239 16.43 25.85 -14.91
N GLY A 240 17.40 26.68 -15.30
CA GLY A 240 17.20 27.79 -16.24
C GLY A 240 16.64 27.37 -17.61
N GLY A 241 16.88 26.12 -18.05
CA GLY A 241 16.27 25.60 -19.28
C GLY A 241 14.75 25.39 -19.14
N LEU A 242 14.25 25.14 -17.93
CA LEU A 242 12.83 24.88 -17.64
C LEU A 242 12.00 26.16 -17.45
N THR A 243 12.65 27.28 -17.09
CA THR A 243 11.97 28.55 -16.80
C THR A 243 11.02 29.04 -17.91
N PRO A 244 11.37 28.95 -19.22
CA PRO A 244 10.44 29.33 -20.29
C PRO A 244 9.19 28.43 -20.34
N LEU A 245 9.33 27.13 -20.04
CA LEU A 245 8.21 26.19 -20.01
C LEU A 245 7.28 26.46 -18.81
N ALA A 246 7.82 26.98 -17.72
CA ALA A 246 7.07 27.38 -16.54
C ALA A 246 6.34 28.73 -16.69
N GLY A 247 6.50 29.44 -17.82
CA GLY A 247 5.94 30.79 -18.00
C GLY A 247 6.45 31.80 -16.96
N ASN A 248 7.64 31.58 -16.39
CA ASN A 248 8.21 32.33 -15.26
C ASN A 248 7.39 32.28 -13.95
N ALA A 249 6.55 31.25 -13.77
CA ALA A 249 5.75 31.05 -12.56
C ALA A 249 5.95 29.62 -12.00
N PRO A 250 7.13 29.29 -11.44
CA PRO A 250 7.36 27.98 -10.85
C PRO A 250 6.47 27.75 -9.63
N LEU A 251 6.07 26.49 -9.43
CA LEU A 251 5.45 26.00 -8.19
C LEU A 251 6.50 25.81 -7.08
N LEU A 252 7.68 25.33 -7.46
CA LEU A 252 8.87 25.20 -6.61
C LEU A 252 10.08 25.65 -7.41
N ASP A 253 10.88 26.50 -6.79
CA ASP A 253 12.19 26.93 -7.30
C ASP A 253 13.18 26.92 -6.14
N ASN A 254 13.49 25.72 -5.66
CA ASN A 254 14.40 25.53 -4.53
C ASN A 254 15.36 24.37 -4.86
N PRO A 255 16.56 24.65 -5.39
CA PRO A 255 17.52 23.62 -5.75
C PRO A 255 17.75 22.62 -4.61
N PRO A 256 17.78 21.29 -4.90
CA PRO A 256 17.82 20.68 -6.23
C PRO A 256 16.44 20.46 -6.87
N VAL A 257 15.35 20.99 -6.31
CA VAL A 257 13.98 20.71 -6.76
C VAL A 257 13.40 21.89 -7.52
N TYR A 258 12.87 21.62 -8.71
CA TYR A 258 12.12 22.56 -9.52
C TYR A 258 10.79 21.94 -9.93
N ALA A 259 9.69 22.69 -9.81
CA ALA A 259 8.38 22.21 -10.26
C ALA A 259 7.58 23.33 -10.91
N TYR A 260 6.77 22.99 -11.92
CA TYR A 260 5.92 23.94 -12.62
C TYR A 260 4.68 23.26 -13.22
N ARG A 261 3.73 24.07 -13.67
CA ARG A 261 2.53 23.61 -14.39
C ARG A 261 2.65 23.84 -15.88
N ALA A 262 2.26 22.83 -16.66
CA ALA A 262 2.07 22.88 -18.10
C ALA A 262 0.63 22.42 -18.40
N GLY A 263 -0.33 23.35 -18.36
CA GLY A 263 -1.75 23.05 -18.50
C GLY A 263 -2.26 22.13 -17.38
N PRO A 264 -2.80 20.94 -17.67
CA PRO A 264 -3.26 19.99 -16.64
C PRO A 264 -2.12 19.17 -16.01
N VAL A 265 -0.89 19.29 -16.51
CA VAL A 265 0.25 18.49 -16.07
C VAL A 265 1.11 19.28 -15.08
N THR A 266 1.51 18.63 -14.00
CA THR A 266 2.54 19.12 -13.08
C THR A 266 3.86 18.44 -13.44
N VAL A 267 4.91 19.23 -13.70
CA VAL A 267 6.25 18.73 -13.98
C VAL A 267 7.12 18.97 -12.75
N LEU A 268 7.79 17.93 -12.29
CA LEU A 268 8.78 17.93 -11.21
C LEU A 268 10.14 17.53 -11.79
N ALA A 269 11.17 18.31 -11.49
CA ALA A 269 12.55 18.02 -11.80
C ALA A 269 13.37 18.06 -10.51
N GLU A 270 14.01 16.94 -10.18
CA GLU A 270 15.09 16.88 -9.20
C GLU A 270 16.41 16.90 -9.96
N LEU A 271 17.11 18.02 -9.88
CA LEU A 271 18.36 18.29 -10.58
C LEU A 271 19.51 18.19 -9.57
N ARG A 272 20.12 17.01 -9.47
CA ARG A 272 21.37 16.82 -8.71
C ARG A 272 22.57 16.89 -9.64
N PRO A 273 23.78 17.18 -9.12
CA PRO A 273 24.98 17.27 -9.95
C PRO A 273 25.28 16.00 -10.76
N ASP A 274 24.92 14.84 -10.20
CA ASP A 274 25.24 13.51 -10.68
C ASP A 274 24.03 12.74 -11.23
N ALA A 275 22.81 13.26 -11.08
CA ALA A 275 21.60 12.63 -11.58
C ALA A 275 20.48 13.64 -11.73
N ALA A 276 19.70 13.54 -12.81
CA ALA A 276 18.43 14.26 -12.91
C ALA A 276 17.28 13.26 -12.89
N ARG A 277 16.27 13.49 -12.05
CA ARG A 277 14.99 12.78 -12.12
C ARG A 277 13.91 13.75 -12.55
N LEU A 278 13.21 13.41 -13.62
CA LEU A 278 12.03 14.14 -14.06
C LEU A 278 10.79 13.28 -13.86
N ALA A 279 9.70 13.93 -13.47
CA ALA A 279 8.37 13.37 -13.43
C ALA A 279 7.39 14.38 -14.03
N ALA A 280 6.46 13.91 -14.83
CA ALA A 280 5.33 14.70 -15.31
C ALA A 280 4.05 13.96 -14.91
N THR A 281 3.12 14.67 -14.28
CA THR A 281 1.99 14.06 -13.56
C THR A 281 0.67 14.70 -13.94
N VAL A 282 -0.31 13.85 -14.24
CA VAL A 282 -1.73 14.18 -14.34
C VAL A 282 -2.41 13.59 -13.10
N GLY A 283 -3.03 14.44 -12.30
CA GLY A 283 -3.76 14.01 -11.10
C GLY A 283 -5.15 13.49 -11.40
N CYS A 284 -5.85 13.10 -10.34
CA CYS A 284 -7.26 12.76 -10.44
C CYS A 284 -8.10 14.01 -10.77
N PRO A 285 -9.18 13.86 -11.56
CA PRO A 285 -10.14 14.94 -11.74
C PRO A 285 -10.76 15.30 -10.38
N GLY A 286 -10.98 16.60 -10.16
CA GLY A 286 -11.60 17.15 -8.96
C GLY A 286 -13.11 17.23 -9.04
#